data_AF-A1RSW5-F1
#
_entry.id   AF-A1RSW5-F1
#
_cell.length_a   1.000
_cell.length_b   1.000
_cell.length_c   1.000
_cell.angle_alpha   90.00
_cell.angle_beta   90.00
_cell.angle_gamma   90.00
#
_symmetry.space_group_name_H-M   'P 1'
#
loop_
_entity.id
_entity.type
_entity.pdbx_description
1 polymer ?
#
loop_
_entity_poly.entity_id
_entity_poly.type
_entity_poly.pdbx_seq_one_letter_code
_entity_poly.pdbx_strand_id
1 'polypeptide(L)'
;MRREDFYILSAPIFATYLGAVSGSEALKYTSFNVAELDEKESRRLFISSLMSSPSSLFLEDKEDVARQVGYALAQEEAGVDRSTIVHSFLESMKALASSKIEAKMRLYESIASSLGAVFLLPLFLLFLWAIGILVIDPLILLALVYGITMALGTMAIVITPTDLDIWKTYEWSIPLGIGIATIAMLWNLPVAFLAFSLTTWLWLKIRNRLWWFNIRREVPPMLRSVAAMLKEGAPPELILSRLMGVFKTAAKIAYGYYVPSRYFVLAKAMYKAIVEAGGSTAIKSVEYIQSIIDIETTSIRRMARLSSAYFALFIVAVIILSMAVSSAVKHLASIDVSYNPFFLPPPYDEVRQVLTTAMSLIAASYISVFLLPLGIHYSTMLGGAVGVVLQHIIALLI
;
A
#
# COMPACT_ATOMS: atom_id res chain seq x y z
N MET A 1 1.71 6.58 14.22
CA MET A 1 2.61 6.41 13.04
C MET A 1 3.99 6.00 13.54
N ARG A 2 4.93 5.52 12.70
CA ARG A 2 6.34 5.41 13.14
C ARG A 2 6.93 6.80 13.27
N ARG A 3 7.84 7.00 14.23
CA ARG A 3 8.44 8.31 14.52
C ARG A 3 9.25 8.83 13.32
N GLU A 4 10.05 7.98 12.69
CA GLU A 4 10.78 8.33 11.46
C GLU A 4 9.85 8.84 10.35
N ASP A 5 8.77 8.11 10.05
CA ASP A 5 7.77 8.49 9.04
C ASP A 5 7.14 9.86 9.36
N PHE A 6 6.94 10.20 10.63
CA PHE A 6 6.41 11.51 11.06
C PHE A 6 7.36 12.65 10.71
N TYR A 7 8.65 12.53 11.02
CA TYR A 7 9.63 13.58 10.73
C TYR A 7 9.89 13.73 9.23
N ILE A 8 9.86 12.63 8.46
CA ILE A 8 9.94 12.68 6.99
C ILE A 8 8.76 13.48 6.41
N LEU A 9 7.54 13.22 6.88
CA LEU A 9 6.34 13.89 6.35
C LEU A 9 6.19 15.34 6.85
N SER A 10 6.66 15.65 8.06
CA SER A 10 6.56 17.01 8.63
C SER A 10 7.67 17.96 8.18
N ALA A 11 8.82 17.44 7.72
CA ALA A 11 9.95 18.23 7.24
C ALA A 11 9.61 19.33 6.22
N PRO A 12 8.83 19.10 5.14
CA PRO A 12 8.47 20.17 4.20
C PRO A 12 7.63 21.28 4.85
N ILE A 13 6.79 20.96 5.84
CA ILE A 13 5.99 21.95 6.58
C ILE A 13 6.91 22.78 7.48
N PHE A 14 7.79 22.12 8.23
CA PHE A 14 8.77 22.78 9.09
C PHE A 14 9.69 23.70 8.30
N ALA A 15 10.25 23.23 7.18
CA ALA A 15 11.11 24.01 6.30
C ALA A 15 10.42 25.27 5.74
N THR A 16 9.12 25.16 5.46
CA THR A 16 8.32 26.29 4.96
C THR A 16 8.17 27.37 6.03
N TYR A 17 7.89 26.99 7.28
CA TYR A 17 7.84 27.95 8.40
C TYR A 17 9.21 28.48 8.79
N LEU A 18 10.25 27.65 8.82
CA LEU A 18 11.62 28.06 9.15
C LEU A 18 12.16 29.12 8.19
N GLY A 19 11.66 29.15 6.95
CA GLY A 19 11.98 30.21 5.98
C GLY A 19 11.41 31.59 6.35
N ALA A 20 10.41 31.66 7.22
CA ALA A 20 9.66 32.88 7.54
C ALA A 20 9.81 33.34 9.00
N VAL A 21 9.79 32.39 9.95
CA VAL A 21 9.78 32.65 11.40
C VAL A 21 10.99 32.03 12.09
N SER A 22 11.15 32.28 13.41
CA SER A 22 12.23 31.67 14.21
C SER A 22 12.07 30.15 14.32
N GLY A 23 13.16 29.44 14.65
CA GLY A 23 13.13 27.98 14.76
C GLY A 23 12.09 27.45 15.76
N SER A 24 11.96 28.10 16.92
CA SER A 24 10.95 27.74 17.93
C SER A 24 9.52 27.99 17.45
N GLU A 25 9.25 29.12 16.80
CA GLU A 25 7.94 29.39 16.21
C GLU A 25 7.62 28.43 15.07
N ALA A 26 8.60 28.10 14.23
CA ALA A 26 8.44 27.12 13.15
C ALA A 26 8.05 25.75 13.70
N LEU A 27 8.67 25.28 14.81
CA LEU A 27 8.27 24.05 15.49
C LEU A 27 6.83 24.13 16.03
N LYS A 28 6.46 25.27 16.61
CA LYS A 28 5.11 25.50 17.14
C LYS A 28 4.05 25.44 16.02
N TYR A 29 4.22 26.18 14.94
CA TYR A 29 3.29 26.15 13.81
C TYR A 29 3.23 24.77 13.13
N THR A 30 4.39 24.14 12.97
CA THR A 30 4.45 22.77 12.44
C THR A 30 3.64 21.84 13.33
N SER A 31 3.83 21.87 14.65
CA SER A 31 3.14 21.00 15.61
C SER A 31 1.62 21.07 15.46
N PHE A 32 1.05 22.28 15.34
CA PHE A 32 -0.39 22.45 15.19
C PHE A 32 -0.92 21.90 13.87
N ASN A 33 -0.15 22.01 12.79
CA ASN A 33 -0.61 21.59 11.47
C ASN A 33 -0.42 20.09 11.22
N VAL A 34 0.51 19.43 11.92
CA VAL A 34 0.75 17.98 11.81
C VAL A 34 0.08 17.16 12.92
N ALA A 35 -0.75 17.78 13.77
CA ALA A 35 -1.47 17.09 14.85
C ALA A 35 -2.37 15.95 14.33
N GLU A 36 -2.96 16.12 13.14
CA GLU A 36 -3.77 15.08 12.49
C GLU A 36 -2.95 13.89 11.95
N LEU A 37 -1.63 14.04 11.77
CA LEU A 37 -0.75 12.93 11.34
C LEU A 37 -0.38 12.03 12.52
N ASP A 38 0.09 12.62 13.62
CA ASP A 38 0.39 11.92 14.86
C ASP A 38 0.35 12.91 16.04
N GLU A 39 -0.65 12.77 16.90
CA GLU A 39 -0.84 13.65 18.05
C GLU A 39 0.33 13.58 19.04
N LYS A 40 0.92 12.39 19.23
CA LYS A 40 1.99 12.19 20.22
C LYS A 40 3.27 12.90 19.80
N GLU A 41 3.68 12.73 18.55
CA GLU A 41 4.87 13.40 18.03
C GLU A 41 4.63 14.90 17.79
N SER A 42 3.43 15.31 17.40
CA SER A 42 3.03 16.72 17.35
C SER A 42 3.17 17.40 18.72
N ARG A 43 2.67 16.77 19.79
CA ARG A 43 2.85 17.29 21.16
C ARG A 43 4.31 17.39 21.56
N ARG A 44 5.17 16.46 21.12
CA ARG A 44 6.62 16.54 21.36
C ARG A 44 7.25 17.73 20.64
N LEU A 45 6.89 17.98 19.38
CA LEU A 45 7.31 19.20 18.67
C LEU A 45 6.86 20.46 19.42
N PHE A 46 5.61 20.49 19.88
CA PHE A 46 5.10 21.62 20.64
C PHE A 46 5.88 21.83 21.95
N ILE A 47 6.12 20.79 22.73
CA ILE A 47 6.90 20.89 23.98
C ILE A 47 8.33 21.36 23.68
N SER A 48 8.97 20.83 22.63
CA SER A 48 10.30 21.26 22.23
C SER A 48 10.35 22.74 21.83
N SER A 49 9.28 23.26 21.22
CA SER A 49 9.19 24.69 20.85
C SER A 49 9.17 25.64 22.05
N LEU A 50 8.83 25.15 23.24
CA LEU A 50 8.78 25.93 24.48
C LEU A 50 10.14 25.96 25.20
N MET A 51 11.14 25.20 24.73
CA MET A 51 12.47 25.17 25.32
C MET A 51 13.31 26.34 24.85
N SER A 52 14.25 26.79 25.69
CA SER A 52 15.17 27.89 25.35
C SER A 52 16.15 27.54 24.24
N SER A 53 16.54 26.26 24.13
CA SER A 53 17.43 25.72 23.10
C SER A 53 16.81 24.42 22.56
N PRO A 54 15.84 24.50 21.64
CA PRO A 54 15.19 23.31 21.10
C PRO A 54 16.17 22.40 20.36
N SER A 55 17.27 22.94 19.81
CA SER A 55 18.27 22.20 19.03
C SER A 55 18.89 21.03 19.80
N SER A 56 19.26 21.22 21.07
CA SER A 56 19.97 20.22 21.89
C SER A 56 19.17 18.93 22.07
N LEU A 57 17.85 19.04 22.26
CA LEU A 57 16.96 17.89 22.41
C LEU A 57 16.91 17.01 21.16
N PHE A 58 16.97 17.63 19.97
CA PHE A 58 16.95 16.91 18.71
C PHE A 58 18.31 16.36 18.32
N LEU A 59 19.41 17.02 18.69
CA LEU A 59 20.77 16.58 18.38
C LEU A 59 21.15 15.28 19.11
N GLU A 60 20.63 15.09 20.32
CA GLU A 60 20.81 13.87 21.12
C GLU A 60 19.81 12.75 20.76
N ASP A 61 18.93 13.00 19.80
CA ASP A 61 17.92 12.02 19.42
C ASP A 61 18.55 10.79 18.73
N LYS A 62 17.98 9.62 18.99
CA LYS A 62 18.41 8.36 18.36
C LYS A 62 18.05 8.30 16.88
N GLU A 63 17.02 9.04 16.46
CA GLU A 63 16.54 9.03 15.08
C GLU A 63 17.28 10.05 14.22
N ASP A 64 17.96 9.59 13.17
CA ASP A 64 18.72 10.42 12.22
C ASP A 64 17.87 11.55 11.61
N VAL A 65 16.60 11.24 11.35
CA VAL A 65 15.63 12.16 10.74
C VAL A 65 15.27 13.29 11.72
N ALA A 66 15.16 12.99 13.02
CA ALA A 66 14.93 13.98 14.06
C ALA A 66 16.18 14.85 14.27
N ARG A 67 17.37 14.25 14.20
CA ARG A 67 18.64 14.99 14.30
C ARG A 67 18.81 16.05 13.22
N GLN A 68 18.31 15.83 12.00
CA GLN A 68 18.31 16.86 10.96
C GLN A 68 17.51 18.11 11.34
N VAL A 69 16.40 17.95 12.06
CA VAL A 69 15.65 19.10 12.62
C VAL A 69 16.51 19.83 13.65
N GLY A 70 17.24 19.08 14.49
CA GLY A 70 18.21 19.64 15.44
C GLY A 70 19.34 20.43 14.76
N TYR A 71 19.91 19.91 13.67
CA TYR A 71 20.93 20.62 12.90
C TYR A 71 20.40 21.91 12.27
N ALA A 72 19.18 21.89 11.72
CA ALA A 72 18.56 23.09 11.16
C ALA A 72 18.30 24.16 12.22
N LEU A 73 17.84 23.75 13.41
CA LEU A 73 17.63 24.66 14.55
C LEU A 73 18.96 25.21 15.07
N ALA A 74 19.99 24.38 15.21
CA ALA A 74 21.32 24.81 15.65
C ALA A 74 21.95 25.81 14.68
N GLN A 75 21.74 25.64 13.36
CA GLN A 75 22.21 26.59 12.35
C GLN A 75 21.46 27.93 12.44
N GLU A 76 20.17 27.92 12.76
CA GLU A 76 19.39 29.14 12.97
C GLU A 76 19.83 29.88 14.24
N GLU A 77 20.02 29.14 15.35
CA GLU A 77 20.58 29.66 16.61
C GLU A 77 21.99 30.25 16.42
N ALA A 78 22.78 29.69 15.49
CA ALA A 78 24.10 30.20 15.11
C ALA A 78 24.07 31.40 14.15
N GLY A 79 22.88 31.83 13.69
CA GLY A 79 22.71 33.01 12.83
C GLY A 79 22.99 32.77 11.34
N VAL A 80 22.90 31.53 10.86
CA VAL A 80 23.02 31.22 9.42
C VAL A 80 21.79 31.76 8.67
N ASP A 81 21.98 32.18 7.41
CA ASP A 81 20.87 32.66 6.58
C ASP A 81 19.80 31.57 6.36
N ARG A 82 18.53 31.95 6.59
CA ARG A 82 17.38 31.03 6.56
C ARG A 82 17.20 30.35 5.21
N SER A 83 17.48 31.06 4.10
CA SER A 83 17.33 30.47 2.76
C SER A 83 18.33 29.32 2.54
N THR A 84 19.53 29.44 3.11
CA THR A 84 20.57 28.42 3.09
C THR A 84 20.20 27.25 4.00
N ILE A 85 19.71 27.53 5.22
CA ILE A 85 19.27 26.48 6.17
C ILE A 85 18.13 25.65 5.58
N VAL A 86 17.10 26.29 5.03
CA VAL A 86 15.94 25.60 4.46
C VAL A 86 16.37 24.69 3.30
N HIS A 87 17.30 25.17 2.46
CA HIS A 87 17.81 24.38 1.36
C HIS A 87 18.62 23.17 1.82
N SER A 88 19.61 23.39 2.70
CA SER A 88 20.49 22.32 3.20
C SER A 88 19.70 21.29 3.99
N PHE A 89 18.74 21.72 4.79
CA PHE A 89 17.83 20.86 5.55
C PHE A 89 16.99 20.00 4.61
N LEU A 90 16.30 20.60 3.62
CA LEU A 90 15.44 19.85 2.71
C LEU A 90 16.23 18.86 1.84
N GLU A 91 17.44 19.20 1.40
CA GLU A 91 18.29 18.28 0.63
C GLU A 91 18.79 17.11 1.49
N SER A 92 19.27 17.40 2.71
CA SER A 92 19.74 16.37 3.65
C SER A 92 18.60 15.44 4.05
N MET A 93 17.45 16.02 4.37
CA MET A 93 16.23 15.27 4.67
C MET A 93 15.73 14.46 3.47
N LYS A 94 15.88 14.98 2.25
CA LYS A 94 15.45 14.27 1.03
C LYS A 94 16.31 13.04 0.81
N ALA A 95 17.62 13.16 0.98
CA ALA A 95 18.55 12.03 0.84
C ALA A 95 18.27 10.93 1.88
N LEU A 96 17.98 11.31 3.13
CA LEU A 96 17.60 10.35 4.16
C LEU A 96 16.23 9.72 3.86
N ALA A 97 15.22 10.54 3.54
CA ALA A 97 13.89 10.05 3.23
C ALA A 97 13.88 9.12 2.01
N SER A 98 14.58 9.48 0.93
CA SER A 98 14.68 8.65 -0.26
C SER A 98 15.35 7.32 0.05
N SER A 99 16.46 7.31 0.79
CA SER A 99 17.15 6.10 1.21
C SER A 99 16.25 5.18 2.06
N LYS A 100 15.53 5.74 3.04
CA LYS A 100 14.65 4.98 3.94
C LYS A 100 13.43 4.43 3.20
N ILE A 101 12.80 5.23 2.35
CA ILE A 101 11.66 4.80 1.53
C ILE A 101 12.12 3.74 0.55
N GLU A 102 13.25 3.93 -0.13
CA GLU A 102 13.82 2.91 -1.02
C GLU A 102 14.14 1.62 -0.27
N ALA A 103 14.74 1.68 0.91
CA ALA A 103 15.02 0.49 1.73
C ALA A 103 13.71 -0.25 2.09
N LYS A 104 12.68 0.49 2.50
CA LYS A 104 11.35 -0.07 2.80
C LYS A 104 10.72 -0.68 1.55
N MET A 105 10.82 -0.03 0.41
CA MET A 105 10.30 -0.54 -0.87
C MET A 105 11.08 -1.77 -1.35
N ARG A 106 12.41 -1.82 -1.17
CA ARG A 106 13.23 -3.00 -1.48
C ARG A 106 12.91 -4.17 -0.56
N LEU A 107 12.65 -3.93 0.73
CA LEU A 107 12.17 -4.96 1.65
C LEU A 107 10.79 -5.47 1.20
N TYR A 108 9.89 -4.58 0.81
CA TYR A 108 8.59 -4.96 0.25
C TYR A 108 8.75 -5.79 -1.03
N GLU A 109 9.61 -5.37 -1.97
CA GLU A 109 9.92 -6.12 -3.20
C GLU A 109 10.51 -7.50 -2.89
N SER A 110 11.46 -7.58 -1.95
CA SER A 110 12.11 -8.83 -1.55
C SER A 110 11.13 -9.80 -0.90
N ILE A 111 10.32 -9.33 0.05
CA ILE A 111 9.34 -10.17 0.72
C ILE A 111 8.24 -10.58 -0.26
N ALA A 112 7.79 -9.68 -1.12
CA ALA A 112 6.79 -10.04 -2.11
C ALA A 112 7.35 -11.06 -3.14
N SER A 113 8.62 -10.93 -3.54
CA SER A 113 9.28 -11.94 -4.38
C SER A 113 9.40 -13.30 -3.67
N SER A 114 9.75 -13.33 -2.38
CA SER A 114 9.86 -14.58 -1.62
C SER A 114 8.48 -15.21 -1.38
N LEU A 115 7.46 -14.42 -1.06
CA LEU A 115 6.06 -14.86 -1.00
C LEU A 115 5.66 -15.53 -2.34
N GLY A 116 6.07 -14.95 -3.47
CA GLY A 116 5.82 -15.51 -4.80
C GLY A 116 6.37 -16.93 -4.99
N ALA A 117 7.54 -17.23 -4.44
CA ALA A 117 8.10 -18.59 -4.46
C ALA A 117 7.34 -19.54 -3.50
N VAL A 118 6.94 -19.05 -2.33
CA VAL A 118 6.17 -19.85 -1.35
C VAL A 118 4.77 -20.18 -1.88
N PHE A 119 4.20 -19.37 -2.77
CA PHE A 119 2.94 -19.68 -3.47
C PHE A 119 3.03 -20.94 -4.37
N LEU A 120 4.23 -21.46 -4.66
CA LEU A 120 4.40 -22.75 -5.35
C LEU A 120 4.26 -23.96 -4.41
N LEU A 121 4.36 -23.77 -3.10
CA LEU A 121 4.29 -24.88 -2.14
C LEU A 121 2.90 -25.55 -2.14
N PRO A 122 1.77 -24.81 -2.16
CA PRO A 122 0.45 -25.40 -2.39
C PRO A 122 0.34 -26.24 -3.67
N LEU A 123 0.93 -25.78 -4.78
CA LEU A 123 0.96 -26.53 -6.05
C LEU A 123 1.69 -27.87 -5.88
N PHE A 124 2.84 -27.84 -5.21
CA PHE A 124 3.65 -29.04 -4.96
C PHE A 124 2.91 -30.06 -4.09
N LEU A 125 2.22 -29.60 -3.03
CA LEU A 125 1.42 -30.49 -2.18
C LEU A 125 0.27 -31.14 -2.94
N LEU A 126 -0.43 -30.38 -3.78
CA LEU A 126 -1.50 -30.90 -4.63
C LEU A 126 -0.98 -31.95 -5.62
N PHE A 127 0.21 -31.74 -6.18
CA PHE A 127 0.86 -32.72 -7.06
C PHE A 127 1.20 -34.02 -6.33
N LEU A 128 1.82 -33.96 -5.14
CA LEU A 128 2.16 -35.14 -4.36
C LEU A 128 0.91 -35.94 -3.94
N TRP A 129 -0.17 -35.24 -3.60
CA TRP A 129 -1.45 -35.86 -3.29
C TRP A 129 -2.09 -36.53 -4.52
N ALA A 130 -2.12 -35.82 -5.65
CA ALA A 130 -2.76 -36.34 -6.86
C ALA A 130 -2.09 -37.61 -7.43
N ILE A 131 -0.77 -37.76 -7.23
CA ILE A 131 -0.03 -38.97 -7.64
C ILE A 131 -0.12 -40.09 -6.59
N GLY A 132 -0.70 -39.82 -5.42
CA GLY A 132 -0.89 -40.81 -4.36
C GLY A 132 0.35 -41.04 -3.48
N ILE A 133 1.32 -40.11 -3.48
CA ILE A 133 2.47 -40.13 -2.56
C ILE A 133 2.04 -39.60 -1.19
N LEU A 134 1.19 -38.57 -1.18
CA LEU A 134 0.70 -37.92 0.03
C LEU A 134 -0.71 -38.43 0.34
N VAL A 135 -0.82 -39.43 1.23
CA VAL A 135 -2.10 -40.03 1.64
C VAL A 135 -2.70 -39.21 2.77
N ILE A 136 -3.37 -38.11 2.42
CA ILE A 136 -4.07 -37.21 3.35
C ILE A 136 -5.49 -36.98 2.83
N ASP A 137 -6.44 -36.83 3.76
CA ASP A 137 -7.81 -36.44 3.45
C ASP A 137 -7.83 -35.14 2.60
N PRO A 138 -8.55 -35.11 1.46
CA PRO A 138 -8.67 -33.93 0.60
C PRO A 138 -9.09 -32.66 1.37
N LEU A 139 -9.92 -32.79 2.41
CA LEU A 139 -10.34 -31.65 3.22
C LEU A 139 -9.18 -31.05 4.02
N ILE A 140 -8.30 -31.89 4.56
CA ILE A 140 -7.11 -31.46 5.30
C ILE A 140 -6.11 -30.81 4.34
N LEU A 141 -5.92 -31.37 3.14
CA LEU A 141 -5.07 -30.80 2.12
C LEU A 141 -5.54 -29.40 1.70
N LEU A 142 -6.83 -29.26 1.42
CA LEU A 142 -7.44 -27.97 1.09
C LEU A 142 -7.29 -26.98 2.24
N ALA A 143 -7.58 -27.39 3.49
CA ALA A 143 -7.40 -26.56 4.66
C ALA A 143 -5.95 -26.07 4.83
N LEU A 144 -4.97 -26.92 4.55
CA LEU A 144 -3.55 -26.57 4.63
C LEU A 144 -3.13 -25.60 3.51
N VAL A 145 -3.58 -25.85 2.28
CA VAL A 145 -3.40 -24.93 1.15
C VAL A 145 -4.01 -23.55 1.47
N TYR A 146 -5.22 -23.51 2.02
CA TYR A 146 -5.87 -22.26 2.42
C TYR A 146 -5.17 -21.58 3.59
N GLY A 147 -4.73 -22.34 4.60
CA GLY A 147 -4.01 -21.81 5.74
C GLY A 147 -2.71 -21.11 5.33
N ILE A 148 -1.93 -21.76 4.45
CA ILE A 148 -0.71 -21.16 3.89
C ILE A 148 -1.07 -19.90 3.10
N THR A 149 -2.04 -19.98 2.20
CA THR A 149 -2.43 -18.86 1.33
C THR A 149 -2.95 -17.66 2.15
N MET A 150 -3.73 -17.91 3.21
CA MET A 150 -4.18 -16.89 4.15
C MET A 150 -2.99 -16.25 4.88
N ALA A 151 -2.04 -17.04 5.39
CA ALA A 151 -0.86 -16.53 6.07
C ALA A 151 0.01 -15.67 5.14
N LEU A 152 0.17 -16.06 3.88
CA LEU A 152 0.87 -15.27 2.87
C LEU A 152 0.13 -13.94 2.59
N GLY A 153 -1.19 -14.00 2.48
CA GLY A 153 -2.03 -12.82 2.23
C GLY A 153 -2.03 -11.83 3.39
N THR A 154 -2.08 -12.30 4.64
CA THR A 154 -2.00 -11.42 5.82
C THR A 154 -0.63 -10.74 5.91
N MET A 155 0.46 -11.48 5.69
CA MET A 155 1.80 -10.91 5.64
C MET A 155 1.93 -9.82 4.57
N ALA A 156 1.40 -10.05 3.37
CA ALA A 156 1.43 -9.05 2.31
C ALA A 156 0.65 -7.77 2.66
N ILE A 157 -0.50 -7.88 3.34
CA ILE A 157 -1.27 -6.71 3.83
C ILE A 157 -0.43 -5.89 4.82
N VAL A 158 0.26 -6.55 5.73
CA VAL A 158 1.08 -5.90 6.77
C VAL A 158 2.27 -5.14 6.16
N ILE A 159 2.88 -5.69 5.11
CA ILE A 159 4.09 -5.13 4.50
C ILE A 159 3.75 -4.06 3.46
N THR A 160 2.54 -4.10 2.88
CA THR A 160 2.14 -3.16 1.82
C THR A 160 2.18 -1.70 2.33
N PRO A 161 2.86 -0.79 1.61
CA PRO A 161 2.87 0.62 1.97
C PRO A 161 1.48 1.25 1.72
N THR A 162 0.72 1.45 2.80
CA THR A 162 -0.62 2.04 2.75
C THR A 162 -0.60 3.53 3.10
N ASP A 163 -1.18 4.35 2.22
CA ASP A 163 -1.51 5.76 2.55
C ASP A 163 -2.83 5.86 3.31
N LEU A 164 -3.83 5.08 2.88
CA LEU A 164 -5.15 5.06 3.47
C LEU A 164 -5.22 4.06 4.62
N ASP A 165 -5.84 4.47 5.72
CA ASP A 165 -6.21 3.54 6.80
C ASP A 165 -7.31 2.59 6.29
N ILE A 166 -7.00 1.29 6.25
CA ILE A 166 -7.89 0.25 5.70
C ILE A 166 -9.24 0.24 6.44
N TRP A 167 -9.20 0.30 7.77
CA TRP A 167 -10.41 0.19 8.59
C TRP A 167 -11.34 1.39 8.41
N LYS A 168 -10.77 2.60 8.40
CA LYS A 168 -11.54 3.83 8.19
C LYS A 168 -12.00 4.01 6.74
N THR A 169 -11.27 3.43 5.78
CA THR A 169 -11.62 3.56 4.37
C THR A 169 -12.80 2.66 4.01
N TYR A 170 -12.71 1.40 4.38
CA TYR A 170 -13.66 0.38 4.00
C TYR A 170 -14.80 0.23 5.02
N GLU A 171 -14.59 0.53 6.31
CA GLU A 171 -15.61 0.44 7.38
C GLU A 171 -16.41 -0.88 7.30
N TRP A 172 -17.74 -0.79 7.27
CA TRP A 172 -18.67 -1.90 7.17
C TRP A 172 -18.58 -2.67 5.84
N SER A 173 -17.89 -2.16 4.83
CA SER A 173 -17.74 -2.90 3.57
C SER A 173 -16.90 -4.16 3.74
N ILE A 174 -15.98 -4.21 4.71
CA ILE A 174 -15.21 -5.42 5.00
C ILE A 174 -16.11 -6.50 5.58
N PRO A 175 -16.82 -6.31 6.72
CA PRO A 175 -17.69 -7.34 7.28
C PRO A 175 -18.86 -7.69 6.37
N LEU A 176 -19.48 -6.71 5.70
CA LEU A 176 -20.54 -6.97 4.72
C LEU A 176 -20.01 -7.76 3.52
N GLY A 177 -18.82 -7.39 3.03
CA GLY A 177 -18.18 -8.11 1.94
C GLY A 177 -17.84 -9.54 2.32
N ILE A 178 -17.34 -9.78 3.54
CA ILE A 178 -17.09 -11.12 4.06
C ILE A 178 -18.40 -11.92 4.14
N GLY A 179 -19.47 -11.33 4.68
CA GLY A 179 -20.76 -12.02 4.78
C GLY A 179 -21.38 -12.38 3.43
N ILE A 180 -21.21 -11.53 2.41
CA ILE A 180 -21.70 -11.83 1.06
C ILE A 180 -20.75 -12.82 0.37
N ALA A 181 -19.45 -12.75 0.62
CA ALA A 181 -18.48 -13.72 0.13
C ALA A 181 -18.74 -15.12 0.68
N THR A 182 -19.06 -15.27 1.96
CA THR A 182 -19.39 -16.58 2.56
C THR A 182 -20.66 -17.19 1.97
N ILE A 183 -21.66 -16.37 1.63
CA ILE A 183 -22.85 -16.85 0.91
C ILE A 183 -22.46 -17.29 -0.51
N ALA A 184 -21.63 -16.51 -1.21
CA ALA A 184 -21.15 -16.84 -2.56
C ALA A 184 -20.27 -18.10 -2.59
N MET A 185 -19.53 -18.40 -1.51
CA MET A 185 -18.76 -19.65 -1.38
C MET A 185 -19.62 -20.91 -1.49
N LEU A 186 -20.91 -20.83 -1.13
CA LEU A 186 -21.83 -21.97 -1.26
C LEU A 186 -22.07 -22.37 -2.73
N TRP A 187 -21.84 -21.45 -3.66
CA TRP A 187 -22.06 -21.67 -5.10
C TRP A 187 -20.74 -22.00 -5.77
N ASN A 188 -19.74 -21.14 -5.57
CA ASN A 188 -18.42 -21.32 -6.15
C ASN A 188 -17.36 -20.50 -5.41
N LEU A 189 -16.25 -21.12 -5.04
CA LEU A 189 -15.21 -20.52 -4.20
C LEU A 189 -14.55 -19.28 -4.85
N PRO A 190 -14.09 -19.28 -6.13
CA PRO A 190 -13.61 -18.07 -6.80
C PRO A 190 -14.63 -16.93 -6.90
N VAL A 191 -15.93 -17.23 -6.96
CA VAL A 191 -16.99 -16.21 -7.03
C VAL A 191 -17.06 -15.40 -5.73
N ALA A 192 -16.63 -15.97 -4.61
CA ALA A 192 -16.53 -15.25 -3.33
C ALA A 192 -15.64 -13.99 -3.42
N PHE A 193 -14.55 -14.04 -4.19
CA PHE A 193 -13.67 -12.88 -4.40
C PHE A 193 -14.37 -11.77 -5.20
N LEU A 194 -15.14 -12.13 -6.23
CA LEU A 194 -15.94 -11.17 -7.00
C LEU A 194 -17.05 -10.57 -6.15
N ALA A 195 -17.73 -11.38 -5.35
CA ALA A 195 -18.79 -10.94 -4.46
C ALA A 195 -18.25 -9.97 -3.38
N PHE A 196 -17.10 -10.28 -2.77
CA PHE A 196 -16.39 -9.38 -1.87
C PHE A 196 -15.96 -8.07 -2.56
N SER A 197 -15.41 -8.17 -3.76
CA SER A 197 -14.96 -7.01 -4.52
C SER A 197 -16.12 -6.09 -4.90
N LEU A 198 -17.21 -6.64 -5.43
CA LEU A 198 -18.37 -5.85 -5.86
C LEU A 198 -19.01 -5.13 -4.70
N THR A 199 -19.12 -5.78 -3.53
CA THR A 199 -19.70 -5.18 -2.33
C THR A 199 -18.83 -4.06 -1.78
N THR A 200 -17.52 -4.28 -1.68
CA THR A 200 -16.57 -3.24 -1.26
C THR A 200 -16.52 -2.07 -2.25
N TRP A 201 -16.50 -2.34 -3.56
CA TRP A 201 -16.53 -1.33 -4.60
C TRP A 201 -17.83 -0.51 -4.58
N LEU A 202 -18.99 -1.17 -4.47
CA LEU A 202 -20.30 -0.53 -4.45
C LEU A 202 -20.45 0.34 -3.19
N TRP A 203 -19.97 -0.13 -2.04
CA TRP A 203 -19.90 0.69 -0.83
C TRP A 203 -19.05 1.95 -1.02
N LEU A 204 -17.84 1.80 -1.55
CA LEU A 204 -16.94 2.93 -1.82
C LEU A 204 -17.54 3.90 -2.84
N LYS A 205 -18.28 3.40 -3.83
CA LYS A 205 -18.97 4.21 -4.84
C LYS A 205 -20.11 5.01 -4.21
N ILE A 206 -20.97 4.36 -3.43
CA ILE A 206 -22.10 5.01 -2.72
C ILE A 206 -21.60 6.07 -1.74
N ARG A 207 -20.50 5.78 -1.03
CA ARG A 207 -19.90 6.74 -0.08
C ARG A 207 -19.00 7.78 -0.75
N ASN A 208 -18.86 7.77 -2.07
CA ASN A 208 -17.98 8.66 -2.85
C ASN A 208 -16.52 8.67 -2.34
N ARG A 209 -15.99 7.48 -2.00
CA ARG A 209 -14.64 7.28 -1.45
C ARG A 209 -13.63 6.77 -2.47
N LEU A 210 -14.07 6.34 -3.66
CA LEU A 210 -13.18 5.84 -4.71
C LEU A 210 -12.09 6.84 -5.10
N TRP A 211 -12.37 8.14 -5.01
CA TRP A 211 -11.40 9.16 -5.35
C TRP A 211 -10.22 9.24 -4.35
N TRP A 212 -10.37 8.72 -3.12
CA TRP A 212 -9.32 8.76 -2.10
C TRP A 212 -8.02 8.07 -2.55
N PHE A 213 -8.14 7.06 -3.41
CA PHE A 213 -6.99 6.36 -4.00
C PHE A 213 -6.20 7.23 -5.00
N ASN A 214 -6.77 8.34 -5.47
CA ASN A 214 -6.12 9.27 -6.41
C ASN A 214 -5.47 10.49 -5.72
N ILE A 215 -5.60 10.63 -4.40
CA ILE A 215 -5.07 11.79 -3.64
C ILE A 215 -3.59 12.01 -3.93
N ARG A 216 -2.79 10.93 -3.89
CA ARG A 216 -1.35 10.97 -4.18
C ARG A 216 -0.99 11.67 -5.50
N ARG A 217 -1.85 11.57 -6.52
CA ARG A 217 -1.64 12.17 -7.84
C ARG A 217 -2.04 13.65 -7.89
N GLU A 218 -3.03 14.04 -7.09
CA GLU A 218 -3.52 15.43 -7.06
C GLU A 218 -2.67 16.33 -6.15
N VAL A 219 -2.05 15.80 -5.11
CA VAL A 219 -1.36 16.61 -4.07
C VAL A 219 -0.18 17.43 -4.62
N PRO A 220 0.83 16.86 -5.30
CA PRO A 220 1.95 17.65 -5.83
C PRO A 220 1.54 18.77 -6.82
N PRO A 221 0.71 18.51 -7.86
CA PRO A 221 0.34 19.57 -8.80
C PRO A 221 -0.51 20.65 -8.12
N MET A 222 -1.39 20.28 -7.18
CA MET A 222 -2.16 21.24 -6.40
C MET A 222 -1.24 22.16 -5.60
N LEU A 223 -0.31 21.62 -4.81
CA LEU A 223 0.58 22.44 -3.99
C LEU A 223 1.54 23.30 -4.83
N ARG A 224 1.99 22.81 -5.99
CA ARG A 224 2.79 23.62 -6.91
C ARG A 224 2.00 24.82 -7.43
N SER A 225 0.73 24.61 -7.80
CA SER A 225 -0.13 25.70 -8.25
C SER A 225 -0.42 26.72 -7.13
N VAL A 226 -0.55 26.29 -5.87
CA VAL A 226 -0.65 27.20 -4.72
C VAL A 226 0.60 28.08 -4.64
N ALA A 227 1.79 27.46 -4.64
CA ALA A 227 3.05 28.18 -4.53
C ALA A 227 3.28 29.16 -5.69
N ALA A 228 2.92 28.77 -6.92
CA ALA A 228 3.03 29.62 -8.10
C ALA A 228 2.08 30.84 -8.02
N MET A 229 0.80 30.62 -7.72
CA MET A 229 -0.18 31.71 -7.63
C MET A 229 0.14 32.67 -6.47
N LEU A 230 0.67 32.16 -5.36
CA LEU A 230 1.10 33.01 -4.24
C LEU A 230 2.33 33.86 -4.61
N LYS A 231 3.27 33.30 -5.38
CA LYS A 231 4.42 34.05 -5.93
C LYS A 231 3.99 35.15 -6.90
N GLU A 232 2.90 34.94 -7.63
CA GLU A 232 2.25 35.94 -8.50
C GLU A 232 1.47 37.00 -7.72
N GLY A 233 1.39 36.89 -6.38
CA GLY A 233 0.70 37.85 -5.52
C GLY A 233 -0.82 37.65 -5.45
N ALA A 234 -1.34 36.49 -5.85
CA ALA A 234 -2.76 36.20 -5.73
C ALA A 234 -3.17 36.05 -4.25
N PRO A 235 -4.31 36.62 -3.82
CA PRO A 235 -4.77 36.48 -2.45
C PRO A 235 -5.19 35.03 -2.16
N PRO A 236 -4.98 34.51 -0.93
CA PRO A 236 -5.24 33.11 -0.59
C PRO A 236 -6.67 32.61 -0.90
N GLU A 237 -7.67 33.48 -0.71
CA GLU A 237 -9.08 33.15 -0.98
C GLU A 237 -9.34 32.87 -2.48
N LEU A 238 -8.65 33.62 -3.34
CA LEU A 238 -8.73 33.46 -4.79
C LEU A 238 -7.94 32.24 -5.29
N ILE A 239 -6.85 31.90 -4.60
CA ILE A 239 -6.10 30.66 -4.85
C ILE A 239 -6.98 29.45 -4.56
N LEU A 240 -7.61 29.41 -3.37
CA LEU A 240 -8.44 28.27 -2.98
C LEU A 240 -9.60 28.09 -3.95
N SER A 241 -10.35 29.14 -4.25
CA SER A 241 -11.50 29.07 -5.18
C SER A 241 -11.11 28.57 -6.58
N ARG A 242 -9.97 28.99 -7.13
CA ARG A 242 -9.45 28.47 -8.41
C ARG A 242 -9.08 26.99 -8.31
N LEU A 243 -8.45 26.57 -7.22
CA LEU A 243 -8.04 25.17 -7.03
C LEU A 243 -9.21 24.24 -6.81
N MET A 244 -10.29 24.71 -6.16
CA MET A 244 -11.50 23.92 -5.95
C MET A 244 -12.14 23.46 -7.28
N GLY A 245 -12.02 24.26 -8.34
CA GLY A 245 -12.53 23.92 -9.67
C GLY A 245 -11.71 22.85 -10.40
N VAL A 246 -10.45 22.65 -10.02
CA VAL A 246 -9.51 21.76 -10.72
C VAL A 246 -9.20 20.50 -9.91
N PHE A 247 -9.02 20.63 -8.59
CA PHE A 247 -8.59 19.55 -7.71
C PHE A 247 -9.66 19.24 -6.66
N LYS A 248 -10.12 17.98 -6.62
CA LYS A 248 -11.06 17.51 -5.60
C LYS A 248 -10.44 17.58 -4.21
N THR A 249 -9.12 17.35 -4.11
CA THR A 249 -8.36 17.51 -2.87
C THR A 249 -8.50 18.93 -2.30
N ALA A 250 -8.33 19.96 -3.14
CA ALA A 250 -8.47 21.36 -2.71
C ALA A 250 -9.89 21.68 -2.24
N ALA A 251 -10.90 21.21 -2.99
CA ALA A 251 -12.30 21.35 -2.58
C ALA A 251 -12.57 20.73 -1.21
N LYS A 252 -12.07 19.52 -0.95
CA LYS A 252 -12.27 18.84 0.33
C LYS A 252 -11.51 19.50 1.49
N ILE A 253 -10.34 20.07 1.22
CA ILE A 253 -9.61 20.88 2.21
C ILE A 253 -10.45 22.13 2.56
N ALA A 254 -10.98 22.84 1.56
CA ALA A 254 -11.79 24.04 1.76
C ALA A 254 -13.05 23.78 2.61
N TYR A 255 -13.72 22.65 2.38
CA TYR A 255 -14.90 22.25 3.14
C TYR A 255 -14.59 21.60 4.50
N GLY A 256 -13.33 21.53 4.93
CA GLY A 256 -12.95 20.96 6.22
C GLY A 256 -13.22 19.45 6.34
N TYR A 257 -13.23 18.71 5.22
CA TYR A 257 -13.43 17.27 5.26
C TYR A 257 -12.27 16.55 5.92
N TYR A 258 -12.58 15.53 6.72
CA TYR A 258 -11.61 14.56 7.19
C TYR A 258 -11.49 13.39 6.21
N VAL A 259 -10.27 13.09 5.76
CA VAL A 259 -9.96 11.91 4.94
C VAL A 259 -8.82 11.15 5.61
N PRO A 260 -8.94 9.82 5.82
CA PRO A 260 -7.93 9.02 6.52
C PRO A 260 -6.74 8.69 5.60
N SER A 261 -6.13 9.70 4.98
CA SER A 261 -4.96 9.63 4.10
C SER A 261 -3.83 10.49 4.67
N ARG A 262 -2.61 9.95 4.71
CA ARG A 262 -1.41 10.68 5.13
C ARG A 262 -1.13 11.84 4.19
N TYR A 263 -1.26 11.62 2.88
CA TYR A 263 -1.01 12.64 1.88
C TYR A 263 -2.09 13.73 1.86
N PHE A 264 -3.34 13.41 2.22
CA PHE A 264 -4.38 14.43 2.37
C PHE A 264 -4.09 15.37 3.54
N VAL A 265 -3.74 14.81 4.71
CA VAL A 265 -3.38 15.61 5.88
C VAL A 265 -2.12 16.44 5.60
N LEU A 266 -1.12 15.85 4.96
CA LEU A 266 0.07 16.56 4.49
C LEU A 266 -0.30 17.73 3.57
N ALA A 267 -1.19 17.52 2.61
CA ALA A 267 -1.61 18.55 1.67
C ALA A 267 -2.36 19.70 2.35
N LYS A 268 -3.24 19.38 3.31
CA LYS A 268 -3.94 20.36 4.14
C LYS A 268 -2.96 21.20 4.96
N ALA A 269 -2.04 20.53 5.65
CA ALA A 269 -1.03 21.17 6.50
C ALA A 269 -0.06 22.04 5.68
N MET A 270 0.38 21.53 4.52
CA MET A 270 1.25 22.25 3.61
C MET A 270 0.55 23.45 2.97
N TYR A 271 -0.71 23.30 2.52
CA TYR A 271 -1.49 24.43 2.01
C TYR A 271 -1.53 25.58 3.02
N LYS A 272 -1.85 25.27 4.29
CA LYS A 272 -1.86 26.26 5.37
C LYS A 272 -0.47 26.88 5.60
N ALA A 273 0.58 26.07 5.58
CA ALA A 273 1.96 26.56 5.71
C ALA A 273 2.37 27.52 4.58
N ILE A 274 1.99 27.24 3.33
CA ILE A 274 2.29 28.13 2.19
C ILE A 274 1.55 29.46 2.33
N VAL A 275 0.29 29.42 2.76
CA VAL A 275 -0.54 30.62 2.94
C VAL A 275 -0.03 31.49 4.09
N GLU A 276 0.40 30.87 5.20
CA GLU A 276 0.84 31.59 6.41
C GLU A 276 2.29 32.07 6.34
N ALA A 277 3.21 31.24 5.85
CA ALA A 277 4.65 31.53 5.85
C ALA A 277 5.14 32.18 4.53
N GLY A 278 4.32 32.15 3.49
CA GLY A 278 4.69 32.65 2.16
C GLY A 278 5.24 31.57 1.22
N GLY A 279 5.33 31.92 -0.06
CA GLY A 279 5.54 30.96 -1.15
C GLY A 279 6.98 30.80 -1.61
N SER A 280 7.94 31.56 -1.07
CA SER A 280 9.33 31.59 -1.53
C SER A 280 10.06 30.26 -1.29
N THR A 281 9.86 29.65 -0.11
CA THR A 281 10.44 28.35 0.28
C THR A 281 9.55 27.16 -0.07
N ALA A 282 8.26 27.42 -0.35
CA ALA A 282 7.24 26.41 -0.64
C ALA A 282 7.59 25.52 -1.84
N ILE A 283 8.22 26.07 -2.89
CA ILE A 283 8.51 25.32 -4.13
C ILE A 283 9.42 24.12 -3.84
N LYS A 284 10.50 24.32 -3.08
CA LYS A 284 11.44 23.24 -2.71
C LYS A 284 10.76 22.18 -1.81
N SER A 285 9.90 22.63 -0.89
CA SER A 285 9.10 21.73 -0.07
C SER A 285 8.12 20.89 -0.90
N VAL A 286 7.56 21.43 -1.98
CA VAL A 286 6.70 20.68 -2.92
C VAL A 286 7.51 19.68 -3.74
N GLU A 287 8.72 20.05 -4.19
CA GLU A 287 9.63 19.12 -4.87
C GLU A 287 10.06 17.96 -3.99
N TYR A 288 10.27 18.21 -2.69
CA TYR A 288 10.51 17.18 -1.69
C TYR A 288 9.35 16.18 -1.64
N ILE A 289 8.11 16.68 -1.46
CA ILE A 289 6.90 15.84 -1.40
C ILE A 289 6.74 15.02 -2.68
N GLN A 290 6.95 15.65 -3.84
CA GLN A 290 6.87 14.94 -5.12
C GLN A 290 7.91 13.81 -5.19
N SER A 291 9.16 14.06 -4.80
CA SER A 291 10.20 13.04 -4.89
C SER A 291 9.90 11.79 -4.06
N ILE A 292 9.32 11.97 -2.87
CA ILE A 292 8.86 10.86 -2.02
C ILE A 292 7.75 10.06 -2.71
N ILE A 293 6.74 10.77 -3.23
CA ILE A 293 5.61 10.14 -3.93
C ILE A 293 6.07 9.41 -5.20
N ASP A 294 7.03 9.97 -5.93
CA ASP A 294 7.58 9.38 -7.15
C ASP A 294 8.35 8.09 -6.83
N ILE A 295 9.15 8.05 -5.76
CA ILE A 295 9.83 6.82 -5.31
C ILE A 295 8.80 5.74 -4.94
N GLU A 296 7.80 6.07 -4.14
CA GLU A 296 6.76 5.09 -3.77
C GLU A 296 5.99 4.59 -5.01
N THR A 297 5.60 5.50 -5.90
CA THR A 297 4.80 5.17 -7.09
C THR A 297 5.60 4.33 -8.10
N THR A 298 6.88 4.63 -8.27
CA THR A 298 7.76 3.87 -9.18
C THR A 298 8.00 2.46 -8.66
N SER A 299 8.25 2.28 -7.36
CA SER A 299 8.37 0.95 -6.76
C SER A 299 7.06 0.16 -6.80
N ILE A 300 5.89 0.78 -6.51
CA ILE A 300 4.59 0.10 -6.66
C ILE A 300 4.36 -0.35 -8.11
N ARG A 301 4.67 0.51 -9.10
CA ARG A 301 4.52 0.17 -10.52
C ARG A 301 5.49 -0.94 -10.94
N ARG A 302 6.73 -0.90 -10.45
CA ARG A 302 7.73 -1.95 -10.69
C ARG A 302 7.26 -3.27 -10.12
N MET A 303 6.77 -3.27 -8.88
CA MET A 303 6.23 -4.47 -8.24
C MET A 303 5.05 -5.03 -9.02
N ALA A 304 4.09 -4.20 -9.42
CA ALA A 304 2.95 -4.65 -10.24
C ALA A 304 3.40 -5.33 -11.55
N ARG A 305 4.45 -4.81 -12.20
CA ARG A 305 5.05 -5.45 -13.39
C ARG A 305 5.71 -6.79 -13.05
N LEU A 306 6.54 -6.85 -12.01
CA LEU A 306 7.18 -8.10 -11.57
C LEU A 306 6.15 -9.16 -11.20
N SER A 307 5.14 -8.79 -10.41
CA SER A 307 4.01 -9.65 -10.06
C SER A 307 3.25 -10.13 -11.28
N SER A 308 3.05 -9.29 -12.29
CA SER A 308 2.39 -9.72 -13.53
C SER A 308 3.21 -10.76 -14.30
N ALA A 309 4.54 -10.66 -14.29
CA ALA A 309 5.43 -11.63 -14.94
C ALA A 309 5.44 -12.97 -14.19
N TYR A 310 5.57 -12.95 -12.85
CA TYR A 310 5.45 -14.16 -12.04
C TYR A 310 4.07 -14.80 -12.16
N PHE A 311 3.02 -13.99 -12.27
CA PHE A 311 1.67 -14.46 -12.46
C PHE A 311 1.49 -15.18 -13.80
N ALA A 312 2.04 -14.65 -14.89
CA ALA A 312 2.00 -15.30 -16.19
C ALA A 312 2.70 -16.68 -16.15
N LEU A 313 3.87 -16.76 -15.51
CA LEU A 313 4.59 -18.02 -15.29
C LEU A 313 3.77 -18.98 -14.41
N PHE A 314 3.11 -18.47 -13.37
CA PHE A 314 2.26 -19.25 -12.48
C PHE A 314 1.07 -19.87 -13.23
N ILE A 315 0.35 -19.10 -14.07
CA ILE A 315 -0.75 -19.65 -14.89
C ILE A 315 -0.24 -20.78 -15.79
N VAL A 316 0.89 -20.58 -16.47
CA VAL A 316 1.47 -21.60 -17.35
C VAL A 316 1.82 -22.86 -16.56
N ALA A 317 2.45 -22.71 -15.39
CA ALA A 317 2.76 -23.82 -14.50
C ALA A 317 1.49 -24.56 -14.04
N VAL A 318 0.43 -23.84 -13.68
CA VAL A 318 -0.87 -24.41 -13.31
C VAL A 318 -1.45 -25.24 -14.46
N ILE A 319 -1.43 -24.73 -15.69
CA ILE A 319 -1.96 -25.44 -16.87
C ILE A 319 -1.15 -26.70 -17.15
N ILE A 320 0.18 -26.61 -17.16
CA ILE A 320 1.07 -27.76 -17.38
C ILE A 320 0.87 -28.82 -16.29
N LEU A 321 0.83 -28.40 -15.02
CA LEU A 321 0.61 -29.30 -13.89
C LEU A 321 -0.75 -29.99 -13.99
N SER A 322 -1.79 -29.25 -14.35
CA SER A 322 -3.15 -29.77 -14.56
C SER A 322 -3.17 -30.88 -15.62
N MET A 323 -2.53 -30.66 -16.77
CA MET A 323 -2.42 -31.66 -17.82
C MET A 323 -1.56 -32.85 -17.40
N ALA A 324 -0.43 -32.61 -16.73
CA ALA A 324 0.48 -33.65 -16.27
C ALA A 324 -0.19 -34.56 -15.22
N VAL A 325 -0.89 -33.97 -14.24
CA VAL A 325 -1.66 -34.71 -13.24
C VAL A 325 -2.80 -35.48 -13.90
N SER A 326 -3.57 -34.85 -14.80
CA SER A 326 -4.65 -35.56 -15.49
C SER A 326 -4.13 -36.75 -16.29
N SER A 327 -3.00 -36.62 -16.96
CA SER A 327 -2.37 -37.72 -17.72
C SER A 327 -1.87 -38.81 -16.77
N ALA A 328 -1.14 -38.43 -15.71
CA ALA A 328 -0.60 -39.36 -14.73
C ALA A 328 -1.70 -40.17 -14.04
N VAL A 329 -2.78 -39.53 -13.60
CA VAL A 329 -3.90 -40.22 -12.94
C VAL A 329 -4.64 -41.15 -13.91
N LYS A 330 -4.86 -40.74 -15.16
CA LYS A 330 -5.45 -41.62 -16.19
C LYS A 330 -4.60 -42.87 -16.44
N HIS A 331 -3.28 -42.70 -16.52
CA HIS A 331 -2.36 -43.82 -16.68
C HIS A 331 -2.29 -44.72 -15.44
N LEU A 332 -2.20 -44.13 -14.24
CA LEU A 332 -2.17 -44.91 -12.99
C LEU A 332 -3.49 -45.65 -12.73
N ALA A 333 -4.63 -45.08 -13.09
CA ALA A 333 -5.95 -45.74 -12.98
C ALA A 333 -6.11 -46.91 -13.97
N SER A 334 -5.32 -46.96 -15.04
CA SER A 334 -5.33 -48.05 -16.02
C SER A 334 -4.44 -49.24 -15.64
N ILE A 335 -3.64 -49.11 -14.57
CA ILE A 335 -2.74 -50.16 -14.07
C ILE A 335 -3.45 -50.90 -12.93
N ASP A 336 -3.53 -52.22 -13.01
CA ASP A 336 -4.10 -53.04 -11.93
C ASP A 336 -3.34 -52.81 -10.62
N VAL A 337 -4.08 -52.41 -9.58
CA VAL A 337 -3.61 -51.97 -8.25
C VAL A 337 -2.76 -53.04 -7.52
N SER A 338 -2.80 -54.29 -7.99
CA SER A 338 -2.03 -55.40 -7.43
C SER A 338 -0.51 -55.31 -7.64
N TYR A 339 -0.03 -54.45 -8.54
CA TYR A 339 1.39 -54.42 -8.94
C TYR A 339 2.23 -53.22 -8.41
N ASN A 340 1.64 -52.20 -7.76
CA ASN A 340 2.40 -51.02 -7.33
C ASN A 340 2.01 -50.51 -5.92
N PRO A 341 2.77 -50.88 -4.86
CA PRO A 341 2.46 -50.50 -3.48
C PRO A 341 2.85 -49.06 -3.12
N PHE A 342 3.53 -48.33 -4.01
CA PHE A 342 4.06 -46.99 -3.73
C PHE A 342 3.13 -45.83 -4.11
N PHE A 343 2.15 -46.07 -4.99
CA PHE A 343 1.25 -45.03 -5.48
C PHE A 343 -0.19 -45.49 -5.35
N LEU A 344 -0.95 -44.82 -4.48
CA LEU A 344 -2.39 -45.03 -4.29
C LEU A 344 -3.11 -43.75 -4.73
N PRO A 345 -3.24 -43.51 -6.05
CA PRO A 345 -3.88 -42.29 -6.53
C PRO A 345 -5.37 -42.27 -6.14
N PRO A 346 -5.90 -41.11 -5.71
CA PRO A 346 -7.33 -40.98 -5.48
C PRO A 346 -8.13 -41.07 -6.79
N PRO A 347 -9.46 -41.31 -6.71
CA PRO A 347 -10.34 -41.34 -7.87
C PRO A 347 -10.18 -40.12 -8.78
N TYR A 348 -10.23 -40.33 -10.10
CA TYR A 348 -9.99 -39.27 -11.07
C TYR A 348 -10.94 -38.07 -10.94
N ASP A 349 -12.22 -38.32 -10.68
CA ASP A 349 -13.22 -37.25 -10.51
C ASP A 349 -12.96 -36.39 -9.27
N GLU A 350 -12.45 -37.02 -8.20
CA GLU A 350 -12.07 -36.33 -6.97
C GLU A 350 -10.82 -35.48 -7.19
N VAL A 351 -9.81 -36.01 -7.88
CA VAL A 351 -8.61 -35.24 -8.28
C VAL A 351 -9.01 -34.06 -9.16
N ARG A 352 -9.87 -34.27 -10.15
CA ARG A 352 -10.35 -33.21 -11.05
C ARG A 352 -11.02 -32.08 -10.28
N GLN A 353 -11.90 -32.40 -9.33
CA GLN A 353 -12.61 -31.40 -8.54
C GLN A 353 -11.68 -30.64 -7.59
N VAL A 354 -10.83 -31.34 -6.82
CA VAL A 354 -9.89 -30.73 -5.87
C VAL A 354 -8.87 -29.87 -6.60
N LEU A 355 -8.32 -30.34 -7.72
CA LEU A 355 -7.32 -29.60 -8.47
C LEU A 355 -7.92 -28.36 -9.12
N THR A 356 -9.08 -28.46 -9.76
CA THR A 356 -9.75 -27.30 -10.40
C THR A 356 -10.10 -26.21 -9.38
N THR A 357 -10.60 -26.60 -8.21
CA THR A 357 -10.95 -25.66 -7.13
C THR A 357 -9.72 -25.04 -6.47
N ALA A 358 -8.73 -25.85 -6.10
CA ALA A 358 -7.52 -25.36 -5.46
C ALA A 358 -6.70 -24.45 -6.38
N MET A 359 -6.53 -24.81 -7.66
CA MET A 359 -5.78 -24.03 -8.64
C MET A 359 -6.40 -22.65 -8.90
N SER A 360 -7.72 -22.62 -9.10
CA SER A 360 -8.44 -21.36 -9.33
C SER A 360 -8.35 -20.42 -8.12
N LEU A 361 -8.37 -20.96 -6.91
CA LEU A 361 -8.25 -20.18 -5.67
C LEU A 361 -6.83 -19.70 -5.38
N ILE A 362 -5.81 -20.52 -5.62
CA ILE A 362 -4.42 -20.09 -5.48
C ILE A 362 -4.14 -18.96 -6.50
N ALA A 363 -4.65 -19.06 -7.74
CA ALA A 363 -4.53 -17.99 -8.71
C ALA A 363 -5.26 -16.70 -8.27
N ALA A 364 -6.51 -16.82 -7.79
CA ALA A 364 -7.30 -15.68 -7.34
C ALA A 364 -6.66 -14.95 -6.15
N SER A 365 -6.17 -15.72 -5.18
CA SER A 365 -5.50 -15.19 -3.99
C SER A 365 -4.16 -14.56 -4.33
N TYR A 366 -3.35 -15.18 -5.19
CA TYR A 366 -2.08 -14.61 -5.67
C TYR A 366 -2.30 -13.20 -6.23
N ILE A 367 -3.20 -13.04 -7.20
CA ILE A 367 -3.48 -11.73 -7.82
C ILE A 367 -4.00 -10.73 -6.79
N SER A 368 -4.92 -11.16 -5.93
CA SER A 368 -5.51 -10.29 -4.90
C SER A 368 -4.47 -9.75 -3.93
N VAL A 369 -3.46 -10.56 -3.60
CA VAL A 369 -2.37 -10.23 -2.69
C VAL A 369 -1.36 -9.29 -3.34
N PHE A 370 -0.91 -9.58 -4.56
CA PHE A 370 0.12 -8.80 -5.22
C PHE A 370 -0.36 -7.45 -5.76
N LEU A 371 -1.65 -7.32 -6.09
CA LEU A 371 -2.26 -6.06 -6.53
C LEU A 371 -2.87 -5.24 -5.39
N LEU A 372 -2.70 -5.67 -4.13
CA LEU A 372 -3.23 -4.99 -2.95
C LEU A 372 -2.83 -3.50 -2.83
N PRO A 373 -1.64 -3.04 -3.27
CA PRO A 373 -1.30 -1.62 -3.25
C PRO A 373 -2.24 -0.73 -4.08
N LEU A 374 -2.95 -1.30 -5.07
CA LEU A 374 -3.94 -0.58 -5.88
C LEU A 374 -5.30 -0.45 -5.18
N GLY A 375 -5.49 -1.14 -4.06
CA GLY A 375 -6.73 -1.19 -3.29
C GLY A 375 -7.34 -2.59 -3.28
N ILE A 376 -7.81 -3.01 -2.10
CA ILE A 376 -8.40 -4.32 -1.85
C ILE A 376 -9.57 -4.62 -2.80
N HIS A 377 -10.46 -3.64 -3.03
CA HIS A 377 -11.60 -3.81 -3.93
C HIS A 377 -11.15 -4.14 -5.36
N TYR A 378 -10.12 -3.46 -5.88
CA TYR A 378 -9.62 -3.68 -7.24
C TYR A 378 -8.82 -4.98 -7.36
N SER A 379 -7.97 -5.28 -6.36
CA SER A 379 -7.14 -6.49 -6.37
C SER A 379 -7.99 -7.76 -6.28
N THR A 380 -9.01 -7.77 -5.41
CA THR A 380 -9.96 -8.89 -5.28
C THR A 380 -10.86 -9.04 -6.50
N MET A 381 -11.17 -7.94 -7.22
CA MET A 381 -11.93 -8.00 -8.48
C MET A 381 -11.15 -8.79 -9.53
N LEU A 382 -9.89 -8.41 -9.74
CA LEU A 382 -9.02 -9.04 -10.73
C LEU A 382 -8.71 -10.48 -10.33
N GLY A 383 -8.43 -10.72 -9.04
CA GLY A 383 -8.23 -12.07 -8.52
C GLY A 383 -9.43 -12.98 -8.75
N GLY A 384 -10.63 -12.52 -8.39
CA GLY A 384 -11.86 -13.29 -8.60
C GLY A 384 -12.15 -13.55 -10.08
N ALA A 385 -12.00 -12.54 -10.95
CA ALA A 385 -12.23 -12.69 -12.38
C ALA A 385 -11.30 -13.74 -12.99
N VAL A 386 -10.01 -13.67 -12.67
CA VAL A 386 -9.03 -14.62 -13.20
C VAL A 386 -9.20 -16.00 -12.60
N GLY A 387 -9.54 -16.11 -11.30
CA GLY A 387 -9.87 -17.39 -10.68
C GLY A 387 -11.03 -18.09 -11.37
N VAL A 388 -12.12 -17.38 -11.65
CA VAL A 388 -13.29 -17.94 -12.36
C VAL A 388 -12.92 -18.36 -13.78
N VAL A 389 -12.20 -17.53 -14.52
CA VAL A 389 -11.76 -17.86 -15.89
C VAL A 389 -10.86 -19.09 -15.89
N LEU A 390 -9.89 -19.15 -14.97
CA LEU A 390 -8.97 -20.27 -14.86
C LEU A 390 -9.69 -21.57 -14.46
N GLN A 391 -10.69 -21.48 -13.58
CA GLN A 391 -11.52 -22.62 -13.21
C GLN A 391 -12.21 -23.24 -14.42
N HIS A 392 -12.80 -22.41 -15.30
CA HIS A 392 -13.46 -22.88 -16.53
C HIS A 392 -12.46 -23.49 -17.51
N ILE A 393 -11.28 -22.88 -17.66
CA ILE A 393 -10.22 -23.39 -18.55
C ILE A 393 -9.73 -24.77 -18.07
N ILE A 394 -9.44 -24.91 -16.77
CA ILE A 394 -8.96 -26.18 -16.21
C ILE A 394 -10.04 -27.26 -16.31
N ALA A 395 -11.29 -26.94 -16.01
CA ALA A 395 -12.40 -27.88 -16.12
C ALA A 395 -12.64 -28.39 -17.55
N LEU A 396 -12.25 -27.61 -18.57
CA LEU A 396 -12.34 -27.99 -19.98
C LEU A 396 -11.13 -28.80 -20.45
N LEU A 397 -9.95 -28.58 -19.85
CA LEU A 397 -8.70 -29.27 -20.19
C LEU A 397 -8.55 -30.65 -19.53
N ILE A 398 -9.11 -30.82 -18.32
CA ILE A 398 -9.14 -32.08 -17.55
C ILE A 398 -10.51 -32.70 -17.73
#